data_AF-A0A7L1P5D2-F1
#
_entry.id   AF-A0A7L1P5D2-F1
#
_cell.length_a   1.000
_cell.length_b   1.000
_cell.length_c   1.000
_cell.angle_alpha   90.00
_cell.angle_beta   90.00
_cell.angle_gamma   90.00
#
_symmetry.space_group_name_H-M   'P 1'
#
loop_
_entity.id
_entity.type
_entity.pdbx_description
1 polymer ?
#
loop_
_entity_poly.entity_id
_entity_poly.type
_entity_poly.pdbx_seq_one_letter_code
_entity_poly.pdbx_strand_id
1 'polypeptide(L)' 'NDRERNRMHHLNSALDALRSVLPTFPDDAKLTKIETLRFAHNYIWALTQSLRLA' A
#
# COMPACT_ATOMS: atom_id res chain seq x y z
N ASN A 1 16.99 13.98 16.27
CA ASN A 1 15.91 14.39 15.34
C ASN A 1 16.15 13.89 13.92
N ASP A 2 17.31 14.11 13.32
CA ASP A 2 17.55 13.71 11.91
C ASP A 2 17.49 12.21 11.65
N ARG A 3 17.96 11.38 12.59
CA ARG A 3 17.88 9.92 12.48
C ARG A 3 16.43 9.42 12.36
N GLU A 4 15.53 9.91 13.22
CA GLU A 4 14.12 9.51 13.16
C GLU A 4 13.42 10.09 11.94
N ARG A 5 13.77 11.31 11.54
CA ARG A 5 13.27 11.90 10.30
C ARG A 5 13.64 11.03 9.09
N ASN A 6 14.89 10.58 8.99
CA ASN A 6 15.34 9.72 7.90
C ASN A 6 14.64 8.35 7.91
N ARG A 7 14.45 7.77 9.10
CA ARG A 7 13.69 6.53 9.27
C ARG A 7 12.23 6.66 8.78
N MET A 8 11.58 7.78 9.11
CA MET A 8 10.24 8.09 8.64
C MET A 8 10.17 8.33 7.13
N HIS A 9 11.20 8.95 6.53
CA HIS A 9 11.30 9.09 5.08
C HIS A 9 11.34 7.73 4.39
N HIS A 10 12.22 6.81 4.84
CA HIS A 10 12.27 5.45 4.29
C HIS A 10 10.92 4.72 4.41
N LEU A 11 10.25 4.83 5.56
CA LEU A 11 8.94 4.22 5.77
C LEU A 11 7.88 4.78 4.81
N ASN A 12 7.84 6.10 4.63
CA ASN A 12 6.89 6.74 3.73
C ASN A 12 7.16 6.37 2.26
N SER A 13 8.42 6.29 1.85
CA SER A 13 8.80 5.83 0.50
C SER A 13 8.36 4.39 0.24
N ALA A 14 8.55 3.48 1.20
CA ALA A 14 8.05 2.10 1.08
C ALA A 14 6.52 2.05 0.98
N LEU A 15 5.82 2.90 1.75
CA LEU A 15 4.36 2.97 1.70
C LEU A 15 3.83 3.55 0.38
N ASP A 16 4.56 4.51 -0.21
CA ASP A 16 4.22 5.06 -1.53
C ASP A 16 4.46 4.06 -2.66
N ALA A 17 5.54 3.28 -2.58
CA ALA A 17 5.74 2.13 -3.47
C ALA A 17 4.59 1.11 -3.35
N LEU A 18 4.13 0.82 -2.13
CA LEU A 18 2.97 -0.05 -1.93
C LEU A 18 1.70 0.53 -2.58
N ARG A 19 1.43 1.83 -2.44
CA ARG A 19 0.28 2.47 -3.10
C ARG A 19 0.34 2.35 -4.62
N SER A 20 1.52 2.46 -5.21
CA SER A 20 1.68 2.43 -6.68
C SER A 20 1.30 1.11 -7.34
N VAL A 21 1.29 0.01 -6.57
CA VAL A 21 0.92 -1.32 -7.06
C VAL A 21 -0.51 -1.72 -6.70
N LEU A 22 -1.22 -0.91 -5.90
CA LEU A 22 -2.62 -1.16 -5.57
C LEU A 22 -3.51 -0.67 -6.72
N PRO A 23 -4.61 -1.38 -7.02
CA PRO A 23 -5.57 -0.92 -8.01
C PRO A 23 -6.39 0.24 -7.43
N THR A 24 -5.90 1.47 -7.61
CA THR A 24 -6.59 2.73 -7.25
C THR A 24 -6.82 3.60 -8.48
N PHE A 25 -7.88 4.40 -8.51
CA PHE A 25 -8.11 5.33 -9.61
C PHE A 25 -7.20 6.56 -9.51
N PRO A 26 -6.79 7.17 -10.63
CA PRO A 26 -5.93 8.36 -10.62
C PRO A 26 -6.54 9.55 -9.88
N ASP A 27 -7.87 9.62 -9.84
CA ASP A 27 -8.63 10.70 -9.19
C ASP A 27 -8.96 10.41 -7.72
N ASP A 28 -8.62 9.24 -7.20
CA ASP A 28 -8.88 8.90 -5.81
C ASP A 28 -7.94 9.68 -4.87
N ALA A 29 -8.51 10.18 -3.77
CA ALA A 29 -7.71 10.77 -2.71
C ALA A 29 -6.68 9.75 -2.18
N LYS A 30 -5.44 10.21 -1.95
CA LYS A 30 -4.35 9.36 -1.43
C LYS A 30 -4.79 8.66 -0.15
N LEU A 31 -4.86 7.33 -0.19
CA LEU A 31 -5.21 6.50 0.96
C LEU A 31 -4.34 6.81 2.17
N THR A 32 -4.95 6.86 3.36
CA THR A 32 -4.21 6.96 4.62
C THR A 32 -3.32 5.73 4.82
N LYS A 33 -2.40 5.78 5.79
CA LYS A 33 -1.47 4.66 6.03
C LYS A 33 -2.21 3.36 6.37
N ILE A 34 -3.23 3.45 7.22
CA ILE A 34 -4.00 2.28 7.65
C ILE A 34 -4.86 1.72 6.50
N GLU A 35 -5.48 2.59 5.70
CA GLU A 35 -6.25 2.17 4.53
C GLU A 35 -5.37 1.49 3.50
N THR A 36 -4.17 2.03 3.24
CA THR A 36 -3.20 1.42 2.31
C THR A 36 -2.86 -0.01 2.74
N LEU A 37 -2.57 -0.23 4.03
CA LEU A 37 -2.21 -1.56 4.55
C LEU A 37 -3.39 -2.54 4.49
N ARG A 38 -4.59 -2.08 4.86
CA ARG A 38 -5.82 -2.90 4.77
C ARG A 38 -6.13 -3.27 3.33
N PHE A 39 -6.00 -2.33 2.41
CA PHE A 39 -6.27 -2.58 0.99
C PHE A 39 -5.25 -3.57 0.41
N ALA A 40 -3.96 -3.40 0.72
CA ALA A 40 -2.93 -4.34 0.29
C ALA A 40 -3.20 -5.78 0.77
N HIS A 41 -3.56 -5.95 2.05
CA HIS A 41 -3.93 -7.26 2.59
C HIS A 41 -5.10 -7.88 1.81
N ASN A 42 -6.17 -7.13 1.60
CA ASN A 42 -7.36 -7.61 0.89
C ASN A 42 -7.05 -7.92 -0.58
N TYR A 43 -6.18 -7.14 -1.22
CA TYR A 43 -5.78 -7.36 -2.60
C TYR A 43 -4.96 -8.64 -2.76
N ILE A 44 -4.00 -8.90 -1.86
CA ILE A 44 -3.25 -10.18 -1.83
C ILE A 44 -4.22 -11.36 -1.65
N TRP A 45 -5.19 -11.23 -0.74
CA TRP A 45 -6.20 -12.27 -0.52
C TRP A 45 -7.04 -12.52 -1.78
N ALA A 46 -7.52 -11.46 -2.43
CA ALA A 46 -8.33 -11.56 -3.64
C ALA A 46 -7.55 -12.25 -4.78
N LEU A 47 -6.31 -11.83 -5.04
CA LEU A 47 -5.44 -12.48 -6.03
C LEU A 47 -5.21 -13.96 -5.73
N THR A 48 -5.02 -14.30 -4.45
CA THR A 48 -4.86 -15.69 -4.01
C THR A 48 -6.13 -16.52 -4.27
N GLN A 49 -7.32 -15.95 -4.06
CA GLN A 49 -8.58 -16.63 -4.39
C GLN A 49 -8.77 -16.78 -5.89
N SER A 50 -8.47 -15.74 -6.69
CA SER A 50 -8.56 -15.81 -8.15
C SER A 50 -7.68 -16.91 -8.74
N LEU A 51 -6.48 -17.12 -8.18
CA LEU A 51 -5.60 -18.21 -8.61
C LEU A 51 -6.09 -19.61 -8.21
N ARG A 52 -6.86 -19.74 -7.12
CA ARG A 52 -7.43 -21.03 -6.68
C ARG A 52 -8.67 -21.44 -7.44
N LEU A 53 -9.37 -20.46 -8.01
CA LEU A 53 -10.58 -20.67 -8.81
C LEU A 53 -10.29 -20.82 -10.32
N ALA A 54 -9.05 -20.57 -10.74
CA ALA A 54 -8.54 -20.80 -12.09
C ALA A 54 -7.98 -22.22 -12.22
#